data_AF-A0A2N1MJQ0-F1
#
_entry.id   AF-A0A2N1MJQ0-F1
#
_cell.length_a   1.000
_cell.length_b   1.000
_cell.length_c   1.000
_cell.angle_alpha   90.00
_cell.angle_beta   90.00
_cell.angle_gamma   90.00
#
_symmetry.space_group_name_H-M   'P 1'
#
loop_
_entity.id
_entity.type
_entity.pdbx_description
1 polymer ?
#
loop_
_entity_poly.entity_id
_entity_poly.type
_entity_poly.pdbx_seq_one_letter_code
_entity_poly.pdbx_strand_id
1 'polypeptide(L)' 'MNFLFGRIVQGNYTVKEYYSKLKECNLSKDYPEWLLKNLFFRGLSPEDILKVRLDGLQALALDDIVERLSPEQ' A
#
# COMPACT_ATOMS: atom_id res chain seq x y z
N MET A 1 19.30 -12.95 -6.80
CA MET A 1 17.89 -12.46 -6.79
C MET A 1 17.90 -10.98 -6.47
N ASN A 2 17.90 -10.12 -7.48
CA ASN A 2 17.87 -8.67 -7.27
C ASN A 2 16.54 -8.30 -6.60
N PHE A 3 16.65 -7.76 -5.39
CA PHE A 3 15.55 -7.38 -4.51
C PHE A 3 14.61 -6.37 -5.21
N LEU A 4 13.32 -6.70 -5.36
CA LEU A 4 12.26 -5.83 -5.93
C LEU A 4 11.76 -4.75 -4.94
N PHE A 5 12.53 -4.39 -3.92
CA PHE A 5 12.12 -3.35 -2.98
C PHE A 5 12.06 -1.99 -3.70
N GLY A 6 10.87 -1.40 -3.76
CA GLY A 6 10.64 -0.08 -4.38
C GLY A 6 10.32 -0.08 -5.88
N ARG A 7 10.23 -1.24 -6.56
CA ARG A 7 9.72 -1.29 -7.94
C ARG A 7 8.20 -1.40 -8.05
N ILE A 8 7.53 -1.88 -7.01
CA ILE A 8 6.07 -1.99 -7.00
C ILE A 8 5.51 -0.66 -6.53
N VAL A 9 5.05 0.11 -7.51
CA VAL A 9 4.31 1.36 -7.32
C VAL A 9 2.87 1.14 -7.78
N GLN A 10 1.95 1.93 -7.26
CA GLN A 10 0.54 1.88 -7.59
C GLN A 10 0.31 2.13 -9.09
N GLY A 11 0.93 3.17 -9.65
CA GLY A 11 0.76 3.51 -11.07
C GLY A 11 -0.71 3.68 -11.44
N ASN A 12 -1.18 2.90 -12.42
CA ASN A 12 -2.57 2.91 -12.88
C ASN A 12 -3.46 1.88 -12.16
N TYR A 13 -2.93 1.13 -11.20
CA TYR A 13 -3.73 0.20 -10.42
C TYR A 13 -4.61 0.94 -9.42
N THR A 14 -5.78 0.37 -9.14
CA THR A 14 -6.55 0.75 -7.95
C THR A 14 -5.75 0.46 -6.68
N VAL A 15 -6.07 1.13 -5.57
CA VAL A 15 -5.38 0.90 -4.29
C VAL A 15 -5.55 -0.55 -3.83
N LYS A 16 -6.73 -1.15 -4.03
CA LYS A 16 -7.00 -2.57 -3.73
C LYS A 16 -6.12 -3.51 -4.57
N GLU A 17 -6.00 -3.30 -5.88
CA GLU A 17 -5.13 -4.12 -6.74
C GLU A 17 -3.64 -3.98 -6.39
N TYR A 18 -3.19 -2.74 -6.15
CA TYR A 18 -1.82 -2.47 -5.70
C TYR A 18 -1.52 -3.18 -4.38
N TYR A 19 -2.43 -3.09 -3.42
CA TYR A 19 -2.27 -3.74 -2.12
C TYR A 19 -2.23 -5.26 -2.21
N SER A 20 -3.09 -5.87 -3.04
CA SER A 20 -3.06 -7.32 -3.27
C SER A 20 -1.73 -7.80 -3.85
N LYS A 21 -1.18 -7.10 -4.86
CA LYS A 21 0.16 -7.39 -5.42
C LYS A 21 1.26 -7.27 -4.36
N LEU A 22 1.13 -6.30 -3.45
CA LEU A 22 2.08 -6.10 -2.36
C LEU A 22 1.98 -7.23 -1.33
N LYS A 23 0.76 -7.69 -0.97
CA LYS A 23 0.53 -8.84 -0.10
C LYS A 23 1.08 -10.14 -0.70
N GLU A 24 0.87 -10.40 -1.98
CA GLU A 24 1.42 -11.58 -2.66
C GLU A 24 2.95 -11.63 -2.56
N CYS A 25 3.62 -10.48 -2.76
CA CYS A 25 5.06 -10.37 -2.55
C CYS A 25 5.45 -10.59 -1.09
N ASN A 26 4.63 -10.12 -0.14
CA ASN A 26 4.85 -10.31 1.28
C ASN A 26 4.75 -11.78 1.69
N LEU A 27 3.70 -12.49 1.26
CA LEU A 27 3.48 -13.91 1.55
C LEU A 27 4.66 -14.79 1.14
N SER A 28 5.34 -14.42 0.04
CA SER A 28 6.53 -15.15 -0.41
C SER A 28 7.76 -15.00 0.50
N LYS A 29 7.76 -14.04 1.45
CA LYS A 29 8.94 -13.66 2.23
C LYS A 29 8.69 -13.38 3.72
N ASP A 30 7.43 -13.44 4.17
CA ASP A 30 7.00 -13.25 5.55
C ASP A 30 7.54 -11.96 6.19
N TYR A 31 7.34 -10.80 5.52
CA TYR A 31 7.82 -9.54 6.08
C TYR A 31 6.92 -9.01 7.20
N PRO A 32 7.52 -8.32 8.18
CA PRO A 32 6.76 -7.70 9.25
C PRO A 32 5.85 -6.59 8.70
N GLU A 33 4.70 -6.40 9.35
CA GLU A 33 3.66 -5.47 8.93
C GLU A 33 4.17 -4.02 8.79
N TRP A 34 5.05 -3.57 9.70
CA TRP A 34 5.62 -2.22 9.63
C TRP A 34 6.38 -1.97 8.32
N LEU A 35 7.04 -3.01 7.79
CA LEU A 35 7.78 -2.90 6.53
C LEU A 35 6.82 -2.87 5.35
N LEU A 36 5.78 -3.71 5.37
CA LEU A 36 4.70 -3.69 4.39
C LEU A 36 4.03 -2.33 4.32
N LYS A 37 3.77 -1.71 5.48
CA LYS A 37 3.15 -0.39 5.61
C LYS A 37 4.04 0.71 5.04
N ASN A 38 5.33 0.65 5.33
CA ASN A 38 6.32 1.58 4.75
C ASN A 38 6.39 1.47 3.22
N LEU A 39 6.34 0.24 2.69
CA LEU A 39 6.35 -0.01 1.24
C LEU A 39 5.08 0.50 0.59
N PHE A 40 3.92 0.22 1.18
CA PHE A 40 2.63 0.69 0.70
C PHE A 40 2.64 2.22 0.53
N PHE A 41 3.02 2.97 1.57
CA PHE A 41 3.06 4.44 1.47
C PHE A 41 4.06 4.97 0.44
N ARG A 42 5.19 4.29 0.23
CA ARG A 42 6.19 4.70 -0.76
C ARG A 42 5.76 4.44 -2.20
N GLY A 43 4.90 3.44 -2.42
CA GLY A 43 4.41 3.10 -3.75
C GLY A 43 3.08 3.72 -4.12
N LEU A 44 2.33 4.32 -3.18
CA LEU A 44 1.09 5.03 -3.47
C LEU A 44 1.29 6.15 -4.49
N SER A 45 0.22 6.44 -5.24
CA SER A 45 0.12 7.61 -6.09
C SER A 45 0.24 8.90 -5.26
N PRO A 46 0.67 10.02 -5.87
CA PRO A 46 0.67 11.32 -5.20
C PRO A 46 -0.70 11.75 -4.67
N GLU A 47 -1.79 11.36 -5.33
CA GLU A 47 -3.15 11.69 -4.91
C GLU A 47 -3.58 10.89 -3.68
N ASP A 48 -3.33 9.58 -3.68
CA ASP A 48 -3.70 8.71 -2.56
C ASP A 48 -2.84 8.97 -1.32
N ILE A 49 -1.54 9.24 -1.49
CA ILE A 49 -0.69 9.60 -0.34
C ILE A 49 -1.10 10.96 0.25
N LEU A 50 -1.59 11.89 -0.58
CA LEU A 50 -2.14 13.16 -0.10
C LEU A 50 -3.41 12.92 0.71
N LYS A 51 -4.33 12.08 0.23
CA LYS A 51 -5.55 11.70 0.95
C LYS A 51 -5.25 11.04 2.30
N VAL A 52 -4.30 10.10 2.35
CA VAL A 52 -3.82 9.50 3.63
C VAL A 52 -3.36 10.57 4.63
N ARG A 53 -2.69 11.63 4.17
CA ARG A 53 -2.22 12.72 5.03
C ARG A 53 -3.34 13.63 5.49
N LEU A 54 -4.23 14.03 4.58
CA LEU A 54 -5.36 14.92 4.90
C LEU A 54 -6.34 14.27 5.87
N ASP A 55 -6.62 12.98 5.68
CA ASP A 55 -7.58 12.23 6.49
C ASP A 55 -6.95 11.61 7.75
N GLY A 56 -5.66 11.82 7.99
CA GLY A 56 -4.96 11.32 9.19
C GLY A 56 -4.88 9.79 9.29
N LEU A 57 -4.95 9.07 8.15
CA LEU A 57 -5.10 7.60 8.12
C LEU A 57 -3.83 6.84 8.52
N GLN A 58 -2.71 7.53 8.71
CA GLN A 58 -1.39 6.92 8.95
C GLN A 58 -1.35 6.02 10.18
N ALA A 59 -2.19 6.29 11.19
CA ALA A 59 -2.27 5.51 12.42
C ALA A 59 -3.06 4.20 12.28
N LEU A 60 -3.87 4.07 11.22
CA LEU A 60 -4.76 2.92 11.02
C LEU A 60 -4.02 1.67 10.55
N ALA A 61 -4.65 0.50 10.66
CA ALA A 61 -4.14 -0.72 10.05
C ALA A 61 -4.14 -0.60 8.52
N LEU A 62 -3.29 -1.38 7.85
CA LEU A 62 -3.19 -1.34 6.38
C LEU A 62 -4.51 -1.64 5.68
N ASP A 63 -5.24 -2.65 6.16
CA ASP A 63 -6.54 -3.03 5.59
C ASP A 63 -7.55 -1.87 5.72
N ASP A 64 -7.60 -1.19 6.87
CA ASP A 64 -8.47 -0.03 7.08
C ASP A 64 -8.13 1.15 6.15
N ILE A 65 -6.82 1.40 5.94
CA ILE A 65 -6.36 2.46 5.02
C ILE A 65 -6.84 2.15 3.60
N VAL A 66 -6.71 0.89 3.16
CA VAL A 66 -7.10 0.45 1.82
C VAL A 66 -8.60 0.62 1.60
N GLU A 67 -9.43 0.25 2.58
CA GLU A 67 -10.89 0.46 2.50
C GLU A 67 -11.28 1.94 2.46
N ARG A 68 -10.58 2.81 3.22
CA ARG A 68 -10.83 4.27 3.19
C ARG A 68 -10.40 4.93 1.88
N LEU A 69 -9.35 4.41 1.24
CA LEU A 69 -8.86 4.91 -0.04
C LEU A 69 -9.70 4.41 -1.23
N SER A 70 -10.23 3.18 -1.15
CA SER A 70 -11.08 2.57 -2.17
C SER A 70 -12.44 2.19 -1.58
N PRO A 71 -13.31 3.17 -1.27
CA PRO A 71 -14.68 2.88 -0.87
C PRO A 71 -15.35 2.08 -1.99
N GLU A 72 -16.07 1.02 -1.62
CA GLU A 72 -16.90 0.27 -2.57
C GLU A 72 -17.92 1.25 -3.19
N GLN A 73 -17.87 1.40 -4.51
CA GLN A 73 -18.87 2.14 -5.28
C GLN A 73 -20.01 1.22 -5.67
#